data_AF-A0A9P7GH57-F1
#
_entry.id   AF-A0A9P7GH57-F1
#
_cell.length_a   1.000
_cell.length_b   1.000
_cell.length_c   1.000
_cell.angle_alpha   90.00
_cell.angle_beta   90.00
_cell.angle_gamma   90.00
#
_symmetry.space_group_name_H-M   'P 1'
#
loop_
_entity.id
_entity.type
_entity.pdbx_description
1 polymer ?
#
loop_
_entity_poly.entity_id
_entity_poly.type
_entity_poly.pdbx_seq_one_letter_code
_entity_poly.pdbx_strand_id
1 'polypeptide(L)'
;MVVPVILSLDKTNLTSFSGNKQAYPVYIGIGTKNHQIRCQPSSHVMLLIGYIPVSKLECFSAKKQSIAGFQLFHNCMQTIVKPLVEAGKNGVRMNCADGFVHMAYPILAAYVANYPEQCLVTCCKENSCPKCTVTPKQCGDSVHSILRDPDKTLQTLAAQSRGHEPTEFVQHSLCPINPFWKDLPHCNIFACITPGILHQLHNGVFKDHIVSWASEAMGGGHQDEIDRHFCAMTPHTTLWHFEKGISLTSQWTGMELKNMEKVFLGVLANTTDPKVVRAVRGILDFIYYAHFEVHTDESLAHLDTAWVTFHENKEIFEELEIRTHFNISKLHNIKHYVDLIRTLGAAAGFSTEATNDETRTPLGAAHNKNPNQAVLEKGESTRYGRWWL
;
A
#
# COMPACT_ATOMS: atom_id res chain seq x y z
N MET A 1 -21.38 -20.18 -4.51
CA MET A 1 -20.06 -19.77 -5.04
C MET A 1 -19.53 -18.61 -4.21
N VAL A 2 -18.31 -18.68 -3.70
CA VAL A 2 -17.68 -17.53 -3.03
C VAL A 2 -17.14 -16.57 -4.08
N VAL A 3 -17.38 -15.27 -3.87
CA VAL A 3 -16.86 -14.20 -4.74
C VAL A 3 -15.91 -13.34 -3.91
N PRO A 4 -14.58 -13.53 -4.02
CA PRO A 4 -13.63 -12.69 -3.30
C PRO A 4 -13.74 -11.24 -3.77
N VAL A 5 -13.95 -10.33 -2.83
CA VAL A 5 -14.02 -8.89 -3.05
C VAL A 5 -12.70 -8.25 -2.64
N ILE A 6 -12.21 -7.34 -3.48
CA ILE A 6 -11.05 -6.50 -3.20
C ILE A 6 -11.56 -5.08 -3.01
N LEU A 7 -11.23 -4.46 -1.89
CA LEU A 7 -11.41 -3.02 -1.70
C LEU A 7 -10.08 -2.32 -1.87
N SER A 8 -10.07 -1.16 -2.52
CA SER A 8 -8.89 -0.31 -2.63
C SER A 8 -9.18 1.12 -2.22
N LEU A 9 -8.20 1.76 -1.60
CA LEU A 9 -8.31 3.10 -1.08
C LEU A 9 -6.96 3.82 -1.09
N ASP A 10 -6.91 4.98 -1.74
CA ASP A 10 -5.76 5.88 -1.68
C ASP A 10 -6.22 7.33 -1.56
N LYS A 11 -5.73 8.02 -0.52
CA LYS A 11 -6.14 9.39 -0.23
C LYS A 11 -5.71 10.32 -1.35
N THR A 12 -6.69 10.96 -2.00
CA THR A 12 -6.44 11.74 -3.20
C THR A 12 -6.78 13.21 -2.99
N ASN A 13 -5.94 14.11 -3.50
CA ASN A 13 -6.24 15.54 -3.60
C ASN A 13 -7.24 15.75 -4.76
N LEU A 14 -8.41 16.29 -4.45
CA LEU A 14 -9.46 16.59 -5.44
C LEU A 14 -9.20 17.93 -6.16
N THR A 15 -8.45 18.84 -5.54
CA THR A 15 -8.09 20.14 -6.15
C THR A 15 -6.63 20.46 -5.88
N SER A 16 -5.91 20.85 -6.94
CA SER A 16 -4.46 21.15 -6.87
C SER A 16 -4.14 22.62 -6.60
N PHE A 17 -5.11 23.53 -6.77
CA PHE A 17 -4.84 24.98 -6.77
C PHE A 17 -5.80 25.84 -5.93
N SER A 18 -6.95 25.31 -5.47
CA SER A 18 -7.83 26.04 -4.55
C SER A 18 -8.60 25.10 -3.61
N GLY A 19 -8.50 25.34 -2.31
CA GLY A 19 -9.32 24.71 -1.28
C GLY A 19 -8.78 23.44 -0.61
N ASN A 20 -7.60 22.91 -1.02
CA ASN A 20 -6.95 21.72 -0.45
C ASN A 20 -7.95 20.59 -0.11
N LYS A 21 -8.91 20.32 -1.01
CA LYS A 21 -9.95 19.34 -0.75
C LYS A 21 -9.38 17.94 -0.98
N GLN A 22 -9.52 17.08 0.01
CA GLN A 22 -9.08 15.70 -0.03
C GLN A 22 -10.27 14.78 0.18
N ALA A 23 -10.21 13.60 -0.43
CA ALA A 23 -11.17 12.53 -0.20
C ALA A 23 -10.48 11.18 -0.33
N TYR A 24 -11.10 10.16 0.26
CA TYR A 24 -10.74 8.78 -0.02
C TYR A 24 -11.71 8.21 -1.07
N PRO A 25 -11.31 8.10 -2.35
CA PRO A 25 -12.03 7.27 -3.30
C PRO A 25 -11.98 5.80 -2.84
N VAL A 26 -13.14 5.15 -2.82
CA VAL A 26 -13.29 3.74 -2.45
C VAL A 26 -13.59 2.96 -3.72
N TYR A 27 -12.70 2.03 -4.07
CA TYR A 27 -12.87 1.14 -5.21
C TYR A 27 -13.23 -0.27 -4.75
N ILE A 28 -14.04 -0.96 -5.53
CA ILE A 28 -14.37 -2.38 -5.37
C ILE A 28 -14.00 -3.15 -6.62
N GLY A 29 -13.46 -4.35 -6.45
CA GLY A 29 -13.24 -5.29 -7.55
C GLY A 29 -13.46 -6.73 -7.11
N ILE A 30 -13.43 -7.64 -8.08
CA ILE A 30 -13.59 -9.08 -7.85
C ILE A 30 -12.23 -9.77 -8.04
N GLY A 31 -11.81 -10.52 -7.02
CA GLY A 31 -10.51 -11.20 -6.98
C GLY A 31 -10.36 -12.40 -7.93
N THR A 32 -11.45 -12.86 -8.55
CA THR A 32 -11.41 -13.99 -9.52
C THR A 32 -10.85 -13.60 -10.88
N LYS A 33 -10.76 -12.30 -11.19
CA LYS A 33 -10.17 -11.81 -12.44
C LYS A 33 -8.65 -11.77 -12.32
N ASN A 34 -7.93 -12.11 -13.39
CA ASN A 34 -6.47 -12.04 -13.43
C ASN A 34 -6.01 -10.62 -13.06
N HIS A 35 -4.97 -10.53 -12.21
CA HIS A 35 -4.44 -9.26 -11.73
C HIS A 35 -4.02 -8.32 -12.88
N GLN A 36 -3.46 -8.85 -13.97
CA GLN A 36 -3.09 -8.03 -15.15
C GLN A 36 -4.30 -7.32 -15.74
N ILE A 37 -5.48 -7.96 -15.72
CA ILE A 37 -6.73 -7.34 -16.15
C ILE A 37 -7.18 -6.33 -15.09
N ARG A 38 -7.15 -6.70 -13.80
CA ARG A 38 -7.52 -5.77 -12.70
C ARG A 38 -6.69 -4.49 -12.68
N CYS A 39 -5.42 -4.58 -13.09
CA CYS A 39 -4.50 -3.46 -13.12
C CYS A 39 -4.62 -2.61 -14.39
N GLN A 40 -5.50 -2.95 -15.33
CA GLN A 40 -5.77 -2.15 -16.52
C GLN A 40 -6.96 -1.22 -16.27
N PRO A 41 -6.77 0.12 -16.24
CA PRO A 41 -7.87 1.07 -16.07
C PRO A 41 -9.00 0.93 -17.09
N SER A 42 -8.66 0.52 -18.32
CA SER A 42 -9.62 0.32 -19.42
C SER A 42 -10.49 -0.94 -19.27
N SER A 43 -10.14 -1.84 -18.36
CA SER A 43 -10.88 -3.09 -18.15
C SER A 43 -12.14 -2.92 -17.31
N HIS A 44 -12.25 -1.79 -16.58
CA HIS A 44 -13.33 -1.49 -15.63
C HIS A 44 -13.57 -2.61 -14.59
N VAL A 45 -12.54 -3.38 -14.25
CA VAL A 45 -12.64 -4.46 -13.26
C VAL A 45 -12.64 -3.93 -11.83
N MET A 46 -12.01 -2.77 -11.59
CA MET A 46 -12.17 -1.98 -10.38
C MET A 46 -13.21 -0.90 -10.64
N LEU A 47 -14.17 -0.74 -9.71
CA LEU A 47 -15.25 0.23 -9.81
C LEU A 47 -15.22 1.17 -8.61
N LEU A 48 -15.26 2.47 -8.86
CA LEU A 48 -15.41 3.48 -7.83
C LEU A 48 -16.84 3.44 -7.25
N ILE A 49 -16.98 3.18 -5.95
CA ILE A 49 -18.27 3.05 -5.26
C ILE A 49 -18.59 4.21 -4.31
N GLY A 50 -17.63 5.10 -4.06
CA GLY A 50 -17.89 6.30 -3.27
C GLY A 50 -16.65 7.13 -2.96
N TYR A 51 -16.89 8.35 -2.47
CA TYR A 51 -15.87 9.21 -1.91
C TYR A 51 -16.16 9.43 -0.43
N ILE A 52 -15.18 9.15 0.42
CA ILE A 52 -15.25 9.47 1.84
C ILE A 52 -14.60 10.84 2.07
N PRO A 53 -15.31 11.80 2.68
CA PRO A 53 -14.78 13.14 2.86
C PRO A 53 -13.63 13.17 3.88
N VAL A 54 -12.58 13.94 3.57
CA VAL A 54 -11.58 14.36 4.55
C VAL A 54 -11.99 15.73 5.05
N SER A 55 -12.65 15.76 6.22
CA SER A 55 -13.12 17.00 6.84
C SER A 55 -12.19 17.46 7.95
N LYS A 56 -12.02 18.79 8.07
CA LYS A 56 -11.24 19.39 9.17
C LYS A 56 -11.89 19.21 10.54
N LEU A 57 -13.21 18.99 10.56
CA LEU A 57 -13.99 18.74 11.77
C LEU A 57 -13.76 19.79 12.87
N GLU A 58 -13.79 21.07 12.49
CA GLU A 58 -13.55 22.23 13.37
C GLU A 58 -14.56 22.32 14.54
N CYS A 59 -15.69 21.60 14.45
CA CYS A 59 -16.65 21.43 15.54
C CYS A 59 -16.13 20.57 16.71
N PHE A 60 -15.01 19.86 16.54
CA PHE A 60 -14.34 19.12 17.61
C PHE A 60 -13.12 19.88 18.13
N SER A 61 -12.80 19.70 19.41
CA SER A 61 -11.53 20.16 19.99
C SER A 61 -10.34 19.52 19.25
N ALA A 62 -9.22 20.25 19.10
CA ALA A 62 -8.02 19.77 18.42
C ALA A 62 -7.57 18.35 18.86
N LYS A 63 -7.63 18.04 20.16
CA LYS A 63 -7.29 16.71 20.70
C LYS A 63 -8.18 15.57 20.22
N LYS A 64 -9.42 15.85 19.83
CA LYS A 64 -10.44 14.86 19.41
C LYS A 64 -10.63 14.83 17.89
N GLN A 65 -10.16 15.83 17.15
CA GLN A 65 -10.38 15.96 15.71
C GLN A 65 -9.89 14.74 14.92
N SER A 66 -8.68 14.24 15.23
CA SER A 66 -8.11 13.07 14.55
C SER A 66 -8.98 11.81 14.76
N ILE A 67 -9.33 11.51 16.01
CA ILE A 67 -10.17 10.35 16.34
C ILE A 67 -11.58 10.48 15.74
N ALA A 68 -12.15 11.69 15.77
CA ALA A 68 -13.45 11.95 15.14
C ALA A 68 -13.39 11.76 13.62
N GLY A 69 -12.30 12.17 12.97
CA GLY A 69 -12.05 11.93 11.55
C GLY A 69 -11.95 10.44 11.22
N PHE A 70 -11.26 9.69 12.08
CA PHE A 70 -11.16 8.23 11.92
C PHE A 70 -12.54 7.57 12.10
N GLN A 71 -13.31 7.98 13.11
CA GLN A 71 -14.67 7.45 13.29
C GLN A 71 -15.60 7.82 12.14
N LEU A 72 -15.49 9.03 11.60
CA LEU A 72 -16.24 9.45 10.40
C LEU A 72 -15.93 8.52 9.23
N PHE A 73 -14.66 8.22 8.98
CA PHE A 73 -14.25 7.27 7.95
C PHE A 73 -14.92 5.91 8.14
N HIS A 74 -14.87 5.33 9.35
CA HIS A 74 -15.49 4.02 9.60
C HIS A 74 -17.02 4.06 9.49
N ASN A 75 -17.68 5.15 9.88
CA ASN A 75 -19.13 5.30 9.69
C ASN A 75 -19.51 5.35 8.20
N CYS A 76 -18.74 6.09 7.39
CA CYS A 76 -18.94 6.14 5.94
C CYS A 76 -18.69 4.78 5.30
N MET A 77 -17.58 4.11 5.63
CA MET A 77 -17.28 2.77 5.15
C MET A 77 -18.38 1.77 5.54
N GLN A 78 -18.90 1.82 6.77
CA GLN A 78 -19.97 0.94 7.21
C GLN A 78 -21.24 1.11 6.37
N THR A 79 -21.53 2.35 5.97
CA THR A 79 -22.65 2.65 5.06
C THR A 79 -22.39 2.08 3.66
N ILE A 80 -21.18 2.29 3.12
CA ILE A 80 -20.77 1.82 1.79
C ILE A 80 -20.81 0.28 1.71
N VAL A 81 -20.31 -0.43 2.72
CA VAL A 81 -20.22 -1.90 2.70
C VAL A 81 -21.47 -2.60 3.22
N LYS A 82 -22.52 -1.86 3.62
CA LYS A 82 -23.76 -2.46 4.14
C LYS A 82 -24.40 -3.48 3.16
N PRO A 83 -24.50 -3.22 1.84
CA PRO A 83 -24.99 -4.22 0.89
C PRO A 83 -24.10 -5.46 0.82
N LEU A 84 -22.78 -5.30 1.00
CA LEU A 84 -21.81 -6.39 1.03
C LEU A 84 -22.03 -7.31 2.24
N VAL A 85 -22.38 -6.74 3.40
CA VAL A 85 -22.72 -7.53 4.61
C VAL A 85 -23.92 -8.45 4.35
N GLU A 86 -24.99 -7.90 3.77
CA GLU A 86 -26.21 -8.65 3.47
C GLU A 86 -25.95 -9.74 2.41
N ALA A 87 -25.28 -9.36 1.32
CA ALA A 87 -24.92 -10.27 0.23
C ALA A 87 -23.99 -11.40 0.69
N GLY A 88 -23.01 -11.10 1.57
CA GLY A 88 -22.09 -12.10 2.08
C GLY A 88 -22.73 -13.09 3.06
N LYS A 89 -23.79 -12.70 3.79
CA LYS A 89 -24.53 -13.57 4.72
C LYS A 89 -25.56 -14.44 4.01
N ASN A 90 -26.37 -13.82 3.15
CA ASN A 90 -27.55 -14.45 2.57
C ASN A 90 -27.30 -14.99 1.15
N GLY A 91 -26.24 -14.52 0.50
CA GLY A 91 -25.99 -14.75 -0.91
C GLY A 91 -26.86 -13.87 -1.81
N VAL A 92 -26.43 -13.74 -3.07
CA VAL A 92 -27.16 -13.04 -4.14
C VAL A 92 -27.16 -13.92 -5.38
N ARG A 93 -28.30 -14.04 -6.05
CA ARG A 93 -28.39 -14.73 -7.34
C ARG A 93 -27.71 -13.89 -8.43
N MET A 94 -26.68 -14.44 -9.07
CA MET A 94 -25.93 -13.76 -10.12
C MET A 94 -25.84 -14.64 -11.37
N ASN A 95 -26.02 -14.01 -12.53
CA ASN A 95 -25.73 -14.64 -13.82
C ASN A 95 -24.21 -14.80 -13.95
N CYS A 96 -23.77 -16.04 -14.14
CA CYS A 96 -22.37 -16.39 -14.26
C CYS A 96 -21.99 -16.57 -15.73
N ALA A 97 -20.67 -16.56 -16.00
CA ALA A 97 -20.13 -16.67 -17.36
C ALA A 97 -20.39 -18.04 -18.01
N ASP A 98 -20.77 -19.05 -17.24
CA ASP A 98 -21.19 -20.38 -17.70
C ASP A 98 -22.66 -20.40 -18.20
N GLY A 99 -23.37 -19.27 -18.14
CA GLY A 99 -24.76 -19.15 -18.57
C GLY A 99 -25.78 -19.53 -17.49
N PHE A 100 -25.35 -19.92 -16.29
CA PHE A 100 -26.22 -20.31 -15.20
C PHE A 100 -26.37 -19.22 -14.14
N VAL A 101 -27.44 -19.32 -13.35
CA VAL A 101 -27.67 -18.47 -12.18
C VAL A 101 -27.12 -19.18 -10.95
N HIS A 102 -26.07 -18.63 -10.36
CA HIS A 102 -25.50 -19.17 -9.13
C HIS A 102 -25.80 -18.28 -7.93
N MET A 103 -25.93 -18.91 -6.75
CA MET A 103 -25.90 -18.18 -5.50
C MET A 103 -24.45 -17.76 -5.22
N ALA A 104 -24.18 -16.47 -5.33
CA ALA A 104 -22.88 -15.84 -5.07
C ALA A 104 -22.85 -15.28 -3.65
N TYR A 105 -21.75 -15.51 -2.95
CA TYR A 105 -21.49 -14.98 -1.60
C TYR A 105 -20.25 -14.08 -1.68
N PRO A 106 -20.43 -12.75 -1.86
CA PRO A 106 -19.32 -11.83 -1.92
C PRO A 106 -18.71 -11.64 -0.52
N ILE A 107 -17.40 -11.93 -0.39
CA ILE A 107 -16.67 -11.87 0.88
C ILE A 107 -15.42 -11.01 0.68
N LEU A 108 -15.17 -10.07 1.60
CA LEU A 108 -13.95 -9.27 1.57
C LEU A 108 -12.72 -10.18 1.72
N ALA A 109 -11.87 -10.20 0.70
CA ALA A 109 -10.67 -11.04 0.64
C ALA A 109 -9.40 -10.20 0.79
N ALA A 110 -9.35 -9.02 0.18
CA ALA A 110 -8.18 -8.15 0.23
C ALA A 110 -8.58 -6.66 0.37
N TYR A 111 -7.72 -5.92 1.05
CA TYR A 111 -7.84 -4.47 1.23
C TYR A 111 -6.52 -3.82 0.85
N VAL A 112 -6.52 -3.18 -0.31
CA VAL A 112 -5.37 -2.49 -0.89
C VAL A 112 -5.35 -1.06 -0.37
N ALA A 113 -4.35 -0.76 0.44
CA ALA A 113 -4.20 0.56 1.01
C ALA A 113 -2.73 0.87 1.28
N ASN A 114 -2.48 2.16 1.29
CA ASN A 114 -1.26 2.84 1.67
C ASN A 114 -1.11 2.78 3.23
N TYR A 115 0.11 2.86 3.80
CA TYR A 115 0.38 2.46 5.19
C TYR A 115 -0.45 3.20 6.28
N PRO A 116 -0.60 4.54 6.25
CA PRO A 116 -1.48 5.25 7.17
C PRO A 116 -2.94 4.80 7.05
N GLU A 117 -3.42 4.55 5.82
CA GLU A 117 -4.76 4.03 5.56
C GLU A 117 -4.92 2.58 6.04
N GLN A 118 -3.88 1.75 5.96
CA GLN A 118 -3.90 0.42 6.59
C GLN A 118 -4.10 0.55 8.09
N CYS A 119 -3.35 1.43 8.75
CA CYS A 119 -3.47 1.68 10.20
C CYS A 119 -4.88 2.18 10.56
N LEU A 120 -5.44 3.09 9.76
CA LEU A 120 -6.81 3.58 9.88
C LEU A 120 -7.81 2.41 9.82
N VAL A 121 -7.75 1.60 8.76
CA VAL A 121 -8.65 0.47 8.54
C VAL A 121 -8.55 -0.57 9.67
N THR A 122 -7.35 -0.84 10.18
CA THR A 122 -7.10 -1.80 11.27
C THR A 122 -7.23 -1.20 12.67
N CYS A 123 -7.65 0.06 12.78
CA CYS A 123 -7.88 0.77 14.04
C CYS A 123 -6.64 0.85 14.95
N CYS A 124 -5.44 0.91 14.38
CA CYS A 124 -4.20 1.14 15.14
C CYS A 124 -3.58 2.49 14.80
N LYS A 125 -2.74 3.00 15.70
CA LYS A 125 -1.97 4.22 15.47
C LYS A 125 -0.88 3.98 14.45
N GLU A 126 -0.53 5.03 13.71
CA GLU A 126 0.69 5.05 12.90
C GLU A 126 1.91 4.68 13.75
N ASN A 127 2.92 4.08 13.13
CA ASN A 127 4.06 3.38 13.76
C ASN A 127 3.75 2.04 14.44
N SER A 128 2.57 1.47 14.23
CA SER A 128 2.21 0.11 14.68
C SER A 128 2.08 -0.82 13.48
N CYS A 129 2.27 -2.13 13.68
CA CYS A 129 1.94 -3.08 12.62
C CYS A 129 0.41 -3.26 12.49
N PRO A 130 -0.17 -3.08 11.30
CA PRO A 130 -1.59 -3.34 11.04
C PRO A 130 -1.95 -4.84 11.17
N LYS A 131 -0.99 -5.75 10.96
CA LYS A 131 -1.25 -7.20 10.86
C LYS A 131 -0.99 -7.97 12.13
N CYS A 132 -0.02 -7.56 12.94
CA CYS A 132 0.42 -8.31 14.12
C CYS A 132 0.45 -7.45 15.39
N THR A 133 0.65 -8.12 16.53
CA THR A 133 0.66 -7.52 17.88
C THR A 133 2.04 -7.02 18.32
N VAL A 134 3.02 -6.94 17.41
CA VAL A 134 4.36 -6.42 17.74
C VAL A 134 4.23 -5.01 18.32
N THR A 135 5.01 -4.74 19.37
CA THR A 135 5.07 -3.38 19.92
C THR A 135 5.89 -2.48 19.00
N PRO A 136 5.58 -1.18 18.91
CA PRO A 136 6.35 -0.25 18.06
C PRO A 136 7.86 -0.25 18.33
N LYS A 137 8.27 -0.55 19.58
CA LYS A 137 9.66 -0.59 20.03
C LYS A 137 10.42 -1.86 19.64
N GLN A 138 9.72 -2.86 19.10
CA GLN A 138 10.27 -4.14 18.65
C GLN A 138 10.07 -4.36 17.16
N CYS A 139 9.59 -3.34 16.43
CA CYS A 139 9.38 -3.42 14.98
C CYS A 139 10.69 -3.71 14.24
N GLY A 140 11.83 -3.28 14.78
CA GLY A 140 13.15 -3.49 14.19
C GLY A 140 13.74 -4.87 14.40
N ASP A 141 13.15 -5.68 15.28
CA ASP A 141 13.73 -6.97 15.67
C ASP A 141 13.23 -8.10 14.78
N SER A 142 14.04 -9.16 14.65
CA SER A 142 13.60 -10.41 14.03
C SER A 142 12.74 -11.21 15.01
N VAL A 143 11.62 -10.63 15.45
CA VAL A 143 10.69 -11.24 16.40
C VAL A 143 9.58 -11.96 15.67
N HIS A 144 9.29 -13.19 16.10
CA HIS A 144 8.01 -13.81 15.79
C HIS A 144 6.91 -13.04 16.52
N SER A 145 5.93 -12.52 15.77
CA SER A 145 4.80 -11.80 16.36
C SER A 145 3.50 -12.46 15.95
N ILE A 146 2.56 -12.46 16.86
CA ILE A 146 1.26 -13.09 16.68
C ILE A 146 0.40 -12.16 15.81
N LEU A 147 -0.30 -12.75 14.84
CA LEU A 147 -1.27 -11.99 14.03
C LEU A 147 -2.40 -11.45 14.92
N ARG A 148 -2.90 -10.27 14.59
CA ARG A 148 -4.04 -9.69 15.31
C ARG A 148 -5.28 -10.54 15.05
N ASP A 149 -6.07 -10.68 16.11
CA ASP A 149 -7.34 -11.40 16.07
C ASP A 149 -8.49 -10.37 16.06
N PRO A 150 -9.41 -10.45 15.07
CA PRO A 150 -10.54 -9.53 14.96
C PRO A 150 -11.41 -9.50 16.22
N ASP A 151 -11.76 -10.66 16.77
CA ASP A 151 -12.68 -10.76 17.90
C ASP A 151 -12.05 -10.20 19.17
N LYS A 152 -10.78 -10.54 19.45
CA LYS A 152 -10.04 -9.96 20.58
C LYS A 152 -9.88 -8.45 20.45
N THR A 153 -9.66 -7.96 19.23
CA THR A 153 -9.58 -6.51 18.97
C THR A 153 -10.91 -5.84 19.23
N LEU A 154 -12.03 -6.40 18.74
CA LEU A 154 -13.38 -5.88 18.99
C LEU A 154 -13.73 -5.88 20.48
N GLN A 155 -13.39 -6.95 21.20
CA GLN A 155 -13.58 -7.05 22.65
C GLN A 155 -12.79 -5.95 23.39
N THR A 156 -11.54 -5.72 22.99
CA THR A 156 -10.67 -4.67 23.56
C THR A 156 -11.25 -3.28 23.31
N LEU A 157 -11.68 -3.00 22.08
CA LEU A 157 -12.31 -1.73 21.70
C LEU A 157 -13.64 -1.51 22.45
N ALA A 158 -14.44 -2.56 22.63
CA ALA A 158 -15.70 -2.51 23.38
C ALA A 158 -15.48 -2.34 24.90
N ALA A 159 -14.42 -2.90 25.46
CA ALA A 159 -14.04 -2.66 26.86
C ALA A 159 -13.63 -1.18 27.05
N GLN A 160 -12.78 -0.67 26.15
CA GLN A 160 -12.35 0.73 26.16
C GLN A 160 -13.53 1.71 26.03
N SER A 161 -14.49 1.43 25.13
CA SER A 161 -15.67 2.30 24.95
C SER A 161 -16.60 2.32 26.16
N ARG A 162 -16.57 1.27 27.00
CA ARG A 162 -17.26 1.20 28.29
C ARG A 162 -16.49 1.84 29.45
N GLY A 163 -15.35 2.48 29.18
CA GLY A 163 -14.53 3.15 30.19
C GLY A 163 -13.55 2.26 30.95
N HIS A 164 -13.35 1.01 30.51
CA HIS A 164 -12.26 0.18 31.02
C HIS A 164 -10.93 0.58 30.36
N GLU A 165 -9.81 0.22 30.97
CA GLU A 165 -8.46 0.45 30.43
C GLU A 165 -7.74 -0.89 30.20
N PRO A 166 -8.20 -1.71 29.23
CA PRO A 166 -7.54 -2.97 28.91
C PRO A 166 -6.09 -2.73 28.48
N THR A 167 -5.16 -3.53 29.02
CA THR A 167 -3.72 -3.38 28.77
C THR A 167 -3.40 -3.55 27.28
N GLU A 168 -4.12 -4.44 26.60
CA GLU A 168 -4.00 -4.74 25.17
C GLU A 168 -4.29 -3.51 24.30
N PHE A 169 -5.15 -2.58 24.75
CA PHE A 169 -5.45 -1.36 23.99
C PHE A 169 -4.22 -0.50 23.82
N VAL A 170 -3.43 -0.37 24.89
CA VAL A 170 -2.17 0.39 24.88
C VAL A 170 -1.07 -0.41 24.19
N GLN A 171 -0.92 -1.70 24.51
CA GLN A 171 0.13 -2.56 23.94
C GLN A 171 0.02 -2.70 22.42
N HIS A 172 -1.19 -2.84 21.90
CA HIS A 172 -1.44 -2.96 20.47
C HIS A 172 -1.67 -1.61 19.78
N SER A 173 -1.44 -0.49 20.49
CA SER A 173 -1.58 0.88 19.98
C SER A 173 -2.92 1.11 19.29
N LEU A 174 -4.01 0.64 19.88
CA LEU A 174 -5.35 0.77 19.30
C LEU A 174 -5.88 2.20 19.41
N CYS A 175 -6.78 2.54 18.49
CA CYS A 175 -7.55 3.77 18.49
C CYS A 175 -8.99 3.47 18.93
N PRO A 176 -9.63 4.33 19.74
CA PRO A 176 -10.96 4.06 20.30
C PRO A 176 -12.05 4.31 19.25
N ILE A 177 -12.19 3.37 18.33
CA ILE A 177 -13.02 3.47 17.13
C ILE A 177 -13.99 2.29 17.09
N ASN A 178 -15.19 2.52 16.56
CA ASN A 178 -16.10 1.47 16.15
C ASN A 178 -15.83 1.08 14.67
N PRO A 179 -15.17 -0.05 14.39
CA PRO A 179 -14.75 -0.41 13.04
C PRO A 179 -15.90 -0.82 12.13
N PHE A 180 -15.83 -0.42 10.85
CA PHE A 180 -16.80 -0.80 9.82
C PHE A 180 -16.84 -2.31 9.54
N TRP A 181 -15.71 -3.00 9.69
CA TRP A 181 -15.55 -4.41 9.33
C TRP A 181 -16.12 -5.37 10.37
N LYS A 182 -16.58 -4.88 11.53
CA LYS A 182 -17.15 -5.72 12.59
C LYS A 182 -18.37 -6.53 12.15
N ASP A 183 -19.11 -6.03 11.16
CA ASP A 183 -20.36 -6.62 10.70
C ASP A 183 -20.15 -7.47 9.42
N LEU A 184 -18.96 -7.40 8.80
CA LEU A 184 -18.63 -8.13 7.59
C LEU A 184 -18.55 -9.64 7.87
N PRO A 185 -19.26 -10.49 7.10
CA PRO A 185 -19.23 -11.94 7.31
C PRO A 185 -17.87 -12.52 6.92
N HIS A 186 -17.38 -13.46 7.73
CA HIS A 186 -16.13 -14.21 7.47
C HIS A 186 -14.90 -13.32 7.21
N CYS A 187 -14.87 -12.13 7.81
CA CYS A 187 -13.83 -11.13 7.56
C CYS A 187 -12.79 -11.09 8.67
N ASN A 188 -11.55 -11.47 8.36
CA ASN A 188 -10.39 -11.08 9.15
C ASN A 188 -9.67 -9.91 8.47
N ILE A 189 -9.98 -8.69 8.93
CA ILE A 189 -9.44 -7.47 8.30
C ILE A 189 -7.91 -7.45 8.26
N PHE A 190 -7.25 -8.01 9.29
CA PHE A 190 -5.80 -8.01 9.41
C PHE A 190 -5.14 -8.95 8.39
N ALA A 191 -5.83 -10.04 8.03
CA ALA A 191 -5.41 -10.93 6.94
C ALA A 191 -5.61 -10.28 5.57
N CYS A 192 -6.66 -9.45 5.41
CA CYS A 192 -6.97 -8.77 4.16
C CYS A 192 -5.97 -7.68 3.78
N ILE A 193 -5.24 -7.09 4.74
CA ILE A 193 -4.29 -6.00 4.45
C ILE A 193 -3.15 -6.50 3.55
N THR A 194 -3.01 -5.87 2.37
CA THR A 194 -1.94 -6.14 1.42
C THR A 194 -0.87 -5.06 1.46
N PRO A 195 0.38 -5.36 1.88
CA PRO A 195 1.48 -4.45 1.73
C PRO A 195 1.77 -4.22 0.24
N GLY A 196 1.84 -2.96 -0.19
CA GLY A 196 2.10 -2.60 -1.57
C GLY A 196 3.60 -2.49 -1.86
N ILE A 197 4.05 -3.07 -2.97
CA ILE A 197 5.46 -3.05 -3.39
C ILE A 197 5.98 -1.61 -3.54
N LEU A 198 5.23 -0.74 -4.25
CA LEU A 198 5.68 0.64 -4.50
C LEU A 198 5.80 1.46 -3.21
N HIS A 199 4.69 1.66 -2.49
CA HIS A 199 4.69 2.59 -1.35
C HIS A 199 5.45 2.05 -0.14
N GLN A 200 5.52 0.73 0.01
CA GLN A 200 6.23 0.13 1.13
C GLN A 200 7.69 -0.16 0.80
N LEU A 201 7.97 -0.96 -0.24
CA LEU A 201 9.33 -1.41 -0.49
C LEU A 201 10.16 -0.34 -1.19
N HIS A 202 9.76 0.09 -2.39
CA HIS A 202 10.53 1.07 -3.17
C HIS A 202 10.63 2.43 -2.47
N ASN A 203 9.48 3.04 -2.15
CA ASN A 203 9.46 4.34 -1.50
C ASN A 203 9.86 4.23 -0.02
N GLY A 204 9.17 3.37 0.72
CA GLY A 204 9.22 3.39 2.18
C GLY A 204 10.46 2.75 2.79
N VAL A 205 11.01 1.70 2.18
CA VAL A 205 12.17 0.98 2.72
C VAL A 205 13.42 1.36 1.94
N PHE A 206 13.42 1.20 0.62
CA PHE A 206 14.60 1.46 -0.17
C PHE A 206 14.94 2.96 -0.19
N LYS A 207 14.06 3.80 -0.73
CA LYS A 207 14.33 5.24 -0.88
C LYS A 207 14.42 5.99 0.46
N ASP A 208 13.39 5.89 1.30
CA ASP A 208 13.29 6.70 2.54
C ASP A 208 14.32 6.30 3.60
N HIS A 209 14.91 5.10 3.49
CA HIS A 209 15.78 4.54 4.53
C HIS A 209 17.10 4.01 3.98
N ILE A 210 17.08 2.95 3.16
CA ILE A 210 18.31 2.28 2.72
C ILE A 210 19.23 3.20 1.92
N VAL A 211 18.68 4.01 1.00
CA VAL A 211 19.48 4.99 0.24
C VAL A 211 20.15 5.99 1.19
N SER A 212 19.39 6.54 2.14
CA SER A 212 19.93 7.49 3.12
C SER A 212 21.06 6.87 3.95
N TRP A 213 20.85 5.68 4.52
CA TRP A 213 21.85 5.06 5.41
C TRP A 213 23.10 4.64 4.67
N ALA A 214 22.95 4.08 3.47
CA ALA A 214 24.09 3.65 2.67
C ALA A 214 24.89 4.84 2.10
N SER A 215 24.22 5.95 1.76
CA SER A 215 24.91 7.19 1.37
C SER A 215 25.76 7.74 2.51
N GLU A 216 25.21 7.74 3.72
CA GLU A 216 25.92 8.21 4.92
C GLU A 216 27.14 7.34 5.23
N ALA A 217 27.01 6.02 5.07
CA ALA A 217 28.09 5.06 5.25
C ALA A 217 29.26 5.20 4.24
N MET A 218 29.02 5.71 3.02
CA MET A 218 30.03 5.82 1.96
C MET A 218 30.96 7.02 2.14
N GLY A 219 30.40 8.17 2.47
CA GLY A 219 31.12 9.46 2.45
C GLY A 219 31.09 10.22 3.77
N GLY A 220 30.66 9.59 4.87
CA GLY A 220 30.39 10.30 6.12
C GLY A 220 29.25 11.33 5.98
N GLY A 221 28.29 11.05 5.09
CA GLY A 221 27.17 11.96 4.81
C GLY A 221 27.43 13.03 3.74
N HIS A 222 28.62 13.08 3.12
CA HIS A 222 28.85 13.99 1.99
C HIS A 222 28.13 13.49 0.73
N GLN A 223 27.06 14.20 0.36
CA GLN A 223 26.18 13.85 -0.78
C GLN A 223 26.90 13.82 -2.14
N ASP A 224 28.04 14.50 -2.25
CA ASP A 224 28.82 14.53 -3.49
C ASP A 224 29.50 13.19 -3.79
N GLU A 225 29.84 12.37 -2.78
CA GLU A 225 30.48 11.07 -3.00
C GLU A 225 29.55 10.10 -3.73
N ILE A 226 28.31 9.97 -3.24
CA ILE A 226 27.35 9.06 -3.86
C ILE A 226 26.96 9.55 -5.27
N ASP A 227 26.80 10.86 -5.46
CA ASP A 227 26.53 11.42 -6.78
C ASP A 227 27.69 11.19 -7.75
N ARG A 228 28.95 11.36 -7.29
CA ARG A 228 30.14 11.05 -8.09
C ARG A 228 30.16 9.59 -8.53
N HIS A 229 29.78 8.66 -7.66
CA HIS A 229 29.66 7.25 -7.99
C HIS A 229 28.59 6.97 -9.04
N PHE A 230 27.39 7.54 -8.87
CA PHE A 230 26.32 7.43 -9.86
C PHE A 230 26.73 7.97 -11.23
N CYS A 231 27.40 9.13 -11.27
CA CYS A 231 27.92 9.72 -12.49
C CYS A 231 29.06 8.90 -13.13
N ALA A 232 29.87 8.21 -12.33
CA ALA A 232 30.99 7.40 -12.80
C ALA A 232 30.58 6.01 -13.33
N MET A 233 29.34 5.57 -13.07
CA MET A 233 28.84 4.28 -13.55
C MET A 233 28.96 4.19 -15.08
N THR A 234 29.54 3.10 -15.57
CA THR A 234 29.69 2.88 -17.02
C THR A 234 28.30 2.84 -17.69
N PRO A 235 28.07 3.65 -18.74
CA PRO A 235 26.81 3.61 -19.47
C PRO A 235 26.56 2.22 -20.07
N HIS A 236 25.34 1.73 -19.93
CA HIS A 236 24.90 0.47 -20.53
C HIS A 236 23.52 0.67 -21.15
N THR A 237 23.26 0.04 -22.30
CA THR A 237 22.02 0.28 -23.07
C THR A 237 20.73 -0.13 -22.35
N THR A 238 20.83 -1.00 -21.34
CA THR A 238 19.69 -1.52 -20.55
C THR A 238 19.58 -0.91 -19.15
N LEU A 239 20.51 -0.05 -18.76
CA LEU A 239 20.54 0.58 -17.44
C LEU A 239 20.39 2.10 -17.56
N TRP A 240 19.68 2.69 -16.62
CA TRP A 240 19.57 4.14 -16.56
C TRP A 240 20.89 4.74 -16.06
N HIS A 241 21.40 5.74 -16.77
CA HIS A 241 22.58 6.48 -16.35
C HIS A 241 22.18 7.77 -15.62
N PHE A 242 22.67 7.94 -14.39
CA PHE A 242 22.34 9.07 -13.52
C PHE A 242 23.41 10.17 -13.68
N GLU A 243 23.36 10.90 -14.80
CA GLU A 243 24.38 11.89 -15.20
C GLU A 243 24.64 13.02 -14.19
N LYS A 244 23.66 13.30 -13.31
CA LYS A 244 23.74 14.35 -12.28
C LYS A 244 23.64 13.79 -10.87
N GLY A 245 23.86 12.48 -10.70
CA GLY A 245 23.61 11.78 -9.45
C GLY A 245 22.13 11.72 -9.09
N ILE A 246 21.85 11.59 -7.80
CA ILE A 246 20.52 11.40 -7.22
C ILE A 246 20.11 12.53 -6.28
N SER A 247 21.05 13.33 -5.75
CA SER A 247 20.74 14.33 -4.71
C SER A 247 19.87 15.48 -5.17
N LEU A 248 19.87 15.82 -6.47
CA LEU A 248 19.06 16.91 -7.02
C LEU A 248 17.58 16.55 -7.18
N THR A 249 17.23 15.26 -7.09
CA THR A 249 15.89 14.76 -7.35
C THR A 249 15.10 14.70 -6.05
N SER A 250 14.16 15.63 -5.88
CA SER A 250 13.27 15.67 -4.70
C SER A 250 12.02 14.79 -4.88
N GLN A 251 11.52 14.67 -6.11
CA GLN A 251 10.37 13.85 -6.46
C GLN A 251 10.81 12.67 -7.32
N TRP A 252 10.53 11.47 -6.81
CA TRP A 252 10.90 10.22 -7.46
C TRP A 252 9.65 9.51 -7.99
N THR A 253 9.69 9.09 -9.23
CA THR A 253 8.70 8.19 -9.83
C THR A 253 9.06 6.73 -9.53
N GLY A 254 8.08 5.83 -9.59
CA GLY A 254 8.33 4.39 -9.42
C GLY A 254 9.32 3.83 -10.45
N MET A 255 9.33 4.37 -11.68
CA MET A 255 10.29 3.98 -12.72
C MET A 255 11.72 4.41 -12.36
N GLU A 256 11.92 5.63 -11.87
CA GLU A 256 13.25 6.11 -11.48
C GLU A 256 13.82 5.31 -10.29
N LEU A 257 12.98 4.99 -9.29
CA LEU A 257 13.40 4.15 -8.15
C LEU A 257 13.81 2.76 -8.60
N LYS A 258 13.00 2.09 -9.42
CA LYS A 258 13.33 0.76 -9.98
C LYS A 258 14.64 0.78 -10.77
N ASN A 259 14.96 1.88 -11.44
CA ASN A 259 16.24 2.01 -12.14
C ASN A 259 17.41 2.30 -11.20
N MET A 260 17.20 3.08 -10.13
CA MET A 260 18.21 3.28 -9.09
C MET A 260 18.57 1.94 -8.42
N GLU A 261 17.56 1.15 -8.03
CA GLU A 261 17.73 -0.15 -7.37
C GLU A 261 18.65 -1.10 -8.14
N LYS A 262 18.54 -1.13 -9.48
CA LYS A 262 19.36 -1.98 -10.36
C LYS A 262 20.86 -1.68 -10.27
N VAL A 263 21.22 -0.41 -10.05
CA VAL A 263 22.63 0.04 -10.07
C VAL A 263 23.18 0.32 -8.67
N PHE A 264 22.32 0.37 -7.65
CA PHE A 264 22.67 0.83 -6.32
C PHE A 264 23.79 0.02 -5.66
N LEU A 265 23.79 -1.31 -5.79
CA LEU A 265 24.89 -2.14 -5.27
C LEU A 265 26.23 -1.84 -5.95
N GLY A 266 26.22 -1.55 -7.25
CA GLY A 266 27.42 -1.16 -7.98
C GLY A 266 27.97 0.18 -7.50
N VAL A 267 27.08 1.12 -7.18
CA VAL A 267 27.43 2.42 -6.60
C VAL A 267 28.11 2.25 -5.23
N LEU A 268 27.66 1.30 -4.40
CA LEU A 268 28.24 1.04 -3.07
C LEU A 268 29.53 0.21 -3.07
N ALA A 269 29.91 -0.37 -4.22
CA ALA A 269 30.98 -1.35 -4.28
C ALA A 269 32.34 -0.73 -3.93
N ASN A 270 33.09 -1.39 -3.05
CA ASN A 270 34.44 -1.03 -2.61
C ASN A 270 34.59 0.32 -1.88
N THR A 271 33.51 0.98 -1.46
CA THR A 271 33.55 2.26 -0.74
C THR A 271 32.88 2.27 0.62
N THR A 272 32.22 1.17 1.00
CA THR A 272 31.56 1.00 2.29
C THR A 272 32.01 -0.29 2.96
N ASP A 273 31.70 -0.43 4.25
CA ASP A 273 31.92 -1.70 4.95
C ASP A 273 31.17 -2.85 4.22
N PRO A 274 31.81 -4.03 4.01
CA PRO A 274 31.15 -5.17 3.37
C PRO A 274 29.80 -5.57 4.00
N LYS A 275 29.60 -5.36 5.31
CA LYS A 275 28.31 -5.57 5.99
C LYS A 275 27.24 -4.61 5.48
N VAL A 276 27.57 -3.34 5.19
CA VAL A 276 26.62 -2.37 4.58
C VAL A 276 26.15 -2.90 3.24
N VAL A 277 27.08 -3.33 2.39
CA VAL A 277 26.75 -3.91 1.07
C VAL A 277 25.85 -5.14 1.20
N ARG A 278 26.13 -6.04 2.17
CA ARG A 278 25.30 -7.22 2.43
C ARG A 278 23.90 -6.87 2.93
N ALA A 279 23.79 -5.90 3.84
CA ALA A 279 22.49 -5.44 4.35
C ALA A 279 21.63 -4.84 3.22
N VAL A 280 22.23 -3.95 2.42
CA VAL A 280 21.57 -3.33 1.26
C VAL A 280 21.16 -4.40 0.24
N ARG A 281 22.04 -5.38 -0.04
CA ARG A 281 21.75 -6.50 -0.92
C ARG A 281 20.57 -7.33 -0.43
N GLY A 282 20.47 -7.62 0.87
CA GLY A 282 19.33 -8.34 1.43
C GLY A 282 17.99 -7.67 1.11
N ILE A 283 17.92 -6.34 1.21
CA ILE A 283 16.70 -5.60 0.84
C ILE A 283 16.47 -5.61 -0.67
N LEU A 284 17.49 -5.39 -1.50
CA LEU A 284 17.33 -5.38 -2.95
C LEU A 284 16.95 -6.75 -3.51
N ASP A 285 17.55 -7.83 -3.02
CA ASP A 285 17.18 -9.20 -3.36
C ASP A 285 15.73 -9.47 -2.92
N PHE A 286 15.32 -9.01 -1.74
CA PHE A 286 13.92 -9.11 -1.29
C PHE A 286 12.96 -8.40 -2.26
N ILE A 287 13.27 -7.15 -2.62
CA ILE A 287 12.46 -6.36 -3.56
C ILE A 287 12.36 -7.09 -4.89
N TYR A 288 13.48 -7.61 -5.40
CA TYR A 288 13.53 -8.36 -6.65
C TYR A 288 12.62 -9.59 -6.63
N TYR A 289 12.73 -10.45 -5.61
CA TYR A 289 11.88 -11.63 -5.52
C TYR A 289 10.40 -11.28 -5.28
N ALA A 290 10.10 -10.19 -4.56
CA ALA A 290 8.72 -9.78 -4.28
C ALA A 290 7.95 -9.37 -5.55
N HIS A 291 8.65 -9.06 -6.64
CA HIS A 291 8.05 -8.75 -7.95
C HIS A 291 7.67 -9.98 -8.76
N PHE A 292 8.03 -11.19 -8.34
CA PHE A 292 7.72 -12.37 -9.14
C PHE A 292 6.20 -12.52 -9.30
N GLU A 293 5.75 -12.69 -10.54
CA GLU A 293 4.33 -12.90 -10.83
C GLU A 293 3.86 -14.30 -10.41
N VAL A 294 4.80 -15.24 -10.29
CA VAL A 294 4.58 -16.62 -9.87
C VAL A 294 5.62 -16.97 -8.82
N HIS A 295 5.15 -17.47 -7.68
CA HIS A 295 6.02 -17.93 -6.60
C HIS A 295 5.99 -19.45 -6.47
N THR A 296 7.17 -20.01 -6.22
CA THR A 296 7.36 -21.39 -5.78
C THR A 296 7.79 -21.37 -4.32
N ASP A 297 7.77 -22.51 -3.62
CA ASP A 297 8.33 -22.58 -2.27
C ASP A 297 9.81 -22.20 -2.24
N GLU A 298 10.55 -22.44 -3.32
CA GLU A 298 11.94 -22.00 -3.48
C GLU A 298 12.06 -20.47 -3.57
N SER A 299 11.25 -19.80 -4.40
CA SER A 299 11.31 -18.34 -4.48
C SER A 299 10.82 -17.66 -3.19
N LEU A 300 9.90 -18.27 -2.45
CA LEU A 300 9.50 -17.83 -1.11
C LEU A 300 10.63 -18.03 -0.09
N ALA A 301 11.38 -19.13 -0.17
CA ALA A 301 12.55 -19.35 0.69
C ALA A 301 13.66 -18.32 0.40
N HIS A 302 13.83 -17.90 -0.85
CA HIS A 302 14.75 -16.82 -1.22
C HIS A 302 14.31 -15.46 -0.66
N LEU A 303 13.02 -15.15 -0.64
CA LEU A 303 12.50 -13.95 0.04
C LEU A 303 12.87 -13.95 1.53
N ASP A 304 12.64 -15.06 2.22
CA ASP A 304 12.96 -15.19 3.64
C ASP A 304 14.48 -15.08 3.89
N THR A 305 15.29 -15.74 3.05
CA THR A 305 16.76 -15.64 3.11
C THR A 305 17.25 -14.21 2.91
N ALA A 306 16.66 -13.46 1.98
CA ALA A 306 17.01 -12.07 1.73
C ALA A 306 16.67 -11.17 2.94
N TRP A 307 15.53 -11.42 3.58
CA TRP A 307 15.13 -10.74 4.81
C TRP A 307 16.08 -11.06 5.99
N VAL A 308 16.44 -12.33 6.18
CA VAL A 308 17.42 -12.76 7.18
C VAL A 308 18.78 -12.11 6.93
N THR A 309 19.24 -12.07 5.67
CA THR A 309 20.51 -11.43 5.29
C THR A 309 20.56 -9.96 5.71
N PHE A 310 19.46 -9.21 5.55
CA PHE A 310 19.38 -7.85 6.06
C PHE A 310 19.54 -7.81 7.58
N HIS A 311 18.81 -8.65 8.31
CA HIS A 311 18.86 -8.69 9.77
C HIS A 311 20.22 -9.08 10.34
N GLU A 312 20.95 -9.99 9.70
CA GLU A 312 22.29 -10.41 10.12
C GLU A 312 23.35 -9.32 9.94
N ASN A 313 23.10 -8.32 9.09
CA ASN A 313 24.10 -7.31 8.74
C ASN A 313 23.71 -5.87 9.15
N LYS A 314 22.43 -5.59 9.42
CA LYS A 314 21.92 -4.23 9.68
C LYS A 314 22.58 -3.53 10.88
N GLU A 315 23.10 -4.26 11.87
CA GLU A 315 23.75 -3.68 13.06
C GLU A 315 24.94 -2.79 12.70
N ILE A 316 25.54 -2.97 11.52
CA ILE A 316 26.57 -2.06 11.01
C ILE A 316 26.13 -0.59 10.97
N PHE A 317 24.85 -0.29 10.73
CA PHE A 317 24.38 1.09 10.72
C PHE A 317 24.27 1.67 12.15
N GLU A 318 24.18 0.83 13.18
CA GLU A 318 24.30 1.24 14.58
C GLU A 318 25.77 1.38 14.99
N GLU A 319 26.63 0.44 14.56
CA GLU A 319 28.10 0.50 14.75
C GLU A 319 28.71 1.78 14.15
N LEU A 320 28.18 2.23 13.01
CA LEU A 320 28.59 3.47 12.31
C LEU A 320 27.89 4.73 12.84
N GLU A 321 27.07 4.64 13.89
CA GLU A 321 26.29 5.75 14.48
C GLU A 321 25.30 6.43 13.51
N ILE A 322 25.02 5.83 12.35
CA ILE A 322 24.05 6.30 11.35
C ILE A 322 22.61 6.19 11.89
N ARG A 323 22.38 5.22 12.78
CA ARG A 323 21.06 4.98 13.36
C ARG A 323 21.17 4.40 14.77
N THR A 324 20.12 4.62 15.57
CA THR A 324 20.04 4.10 16.95
C THR A 324 19.06 2.94 17.14
N HIS A 325 18.16 2.71 16.16
CA HIS A 325 17.21 1.62 16.17
C HIS A 325 16.57 1.37 14.79
N PHE A 326 16.02 0.18 14.58
CA PHE A 326 15.30 -0.21 13.36
C PHE A 326 13.77 -0.24 13.51
N ASN A 327 13.22 0.42 14.53
CA ASN A 327 11.79 0.46 14.83
C ASN A 327 10.96 1.23 13.78
N ILE A 328 10.81 0.62 12.61
CA ILE A 328 10.17 1.17 11.42
C ILE A 328 9.11 0.17 10.98
N SER A 329 7.84 0.55 11.01
CA SER A 329 6.75 -0.38 10.71
C SER A 329 6.73 -0.82 9.24
N LYS A 330 7.13 0.05 8.30
CA LYS A 330 7.26 -0.32 6.88
C LYS A 330 8.32 -1.41 6.66
N LEU A 331 9.41 -1.36 7.44
CA LEU A 331 10.46 -2.37 7.45
C LEU A 331 9.93 -3.67 8.10
N HIS A 332 9.28 -3.57 9.27
CA HIS A 332 8.67 -4.72 9.94
C HIS A 332 7.69 -5.49 9.04
N ASN A 333 6.88 -4.76 8.27
CA ASN A 333 5.87 -5.33 7.40
C ASN A 333 6.44 -6.23 6.29
N ILE A 334 7.76 -6.17 6.00
CA ILE A 334 8.44 -7.06 5.04
C ILE A 334 8.22 -8.53 5.41
N LYS A 335 8.30 -8.86 6.70
CA LYS A 335 8.14 -10.23 7.18
C LYS A 335 6.77 -10.85 6.86
N HIS A 336 5.77 -10.02 6.59
CA HIS A 336 4.40 -10.49 6.30
C HIS A 336 4.16 -10.83 4.83
N TYR A 337 5.15 -10.62 3.94
CA TYR A 337 4.99 -10.88 2.51
C TYR A 337 4.85 -12.36 2.19
N VAL A 338 5.63 -13.25 2.82
CA VAL A 338 5.56 -14.69 2.51
C VAL A 338 4.17 -15.24 2.81
N ASP A 339 3.63 -14.94 4.00
CA ASP A 339 2.27 -15.33 4.38
C ASP A 339 1.21 -14.69 3.47
N LEU A 340 1.42 -13.42 3.09
CA LEU A 340 0.54 -12.73 2.15
C LEU A 340 0.51 -13.42 0.79
N ILE A 341 1.69 -13.73 0.23
CA ILE A 341 1.80 -14.32 -1.09
C ILE A 341 1.14 -15.70 -1.11
N ARG A 342 1.32 -16.48 -0.03
CA ARG A 342 0.65 -17.78 0.13
C ARG A 342 -0.87 -17.67 0.23
N THR A 343 -1.39 -16.61 0.85
CA THR A 343 -2.83 -16.46 1.11
C THR A 343 -3.59 -15.76 -0.01
N LEU A 344 -2.97 -14.78 -0.67
CA LEU A 344 -3.63 -13.88 -1.63
C LEU A 344 -3.01 -13.93 -3.04
N GLY A 345 -1.88 -14.62 -3.20
CA GLY A 345 -1.11 -14.67 -4.46
C GLY A 345 -0.07 -13.56 -4.57
N ALA A 346 0.56 -13.46 -5.75
CA ALA A 346 1.69 -12.55 -6.00
C ALA A 346 1.37 -11.09 -5.65
N ALA A 347 2.33 -10.41 -5.00
CA ALA A 347 2.17 -9.07 -4.46
C ALA A 347 1.94 -8.00 -5.55
N ALA A 348 2.42 -8.24 -6.78
CA ALA A 348 2.21 -7.36 -7.93
C ALA A 348 0.71 -7.05 -8.17
N GLY A 349 -0.17 -8.02 -7.89
CA GLY A 349 -1.62 -7.87 -8.10
C GLY A 349 -2.37 -6.99 -7.09
N PHE A 350 -1.64 -6.39 -6.13
CA PHE A 350 -2.18 -5.57 -5.04
C PHE A 350 -1.44 -4.22 -4.90
N SER A 351 -0.69 -3.79 -5.93
CA SER A 351 -0.06 -2.46 -5.96
C SER A 351 -1.11 -1.36 -6.20
N THR A 352 -1.06 -0.28 -5.43
CA THR A 352 -1.91 0.93 -5.61
C THR A 352 -1.58 1.71 -6.88
N GLU A 353 -0.46 1.41 -7.56
CA GLU A 353 -0.08 2.04 -8.84
C GLU A 353 -1.23 1.98 -9.86
N ALA A 354 -1.93 0.84 -9.95
CA ALA A 354 -3.00 0.65 -10.92
C ALA A 354 -4.25 1.49 -10.64
N THR A 355 -4.61 1.71 -9.38
CA THR A 355 -5.77 2.53 -9.01
C THR A 355 -5.49 4.03 -9.13
N ASN A 356 -4.21 4.42 -9.08
CA ASN A 356 -3.79 5.82 -9.16
C ASN A 356 -3.85 6.37 -10.60
N ASP A 357 -3.74 5.52 -11.62
CA ASP A 357 -3.96 5.93 -13.01
C ASP A 357 -5.44 6.20 -13.32
N GLU A 358 -6.37 5.51 -12.65
CA GLU A 358 -7.82 5.74 -12.78
C GLU A 358 -8.29 7.08 -12.20
N THR A 359 -7.60 7.66 -11.21
CA THR A 359 -7.94 9.00 -10.71
C THR A 359 -7.38 10.11 -11.60
N ARG A 360 -6.27 9.86 -12.30
CA ARG A 360 -5.64 10.83 -13.22
C ARG A 360 -6.38 10.96 -14.56
N THR A 361 -6.96 9.88 -15.07
CA THR A 361 -7.58 9.86 -16.42
C THR A 361 -8.88 10.67 -16.54
N PRO A 362 -9.84 10.64 -15.60
CA PRO A 362 -11.07 11.44 -15.70
C PRO A 362 -10.85 12.93 -15.46
N LEU A 363 -9.90 13.29 -14.59
CA LEU A 363 -9.64 14.69 -14.22
C LEU A 363 -8.84 15.44 -15.31
N GLY A 364 -7.95 14.76 -16.05
CA GLY A 364 -7.22 15.36 -17.16
C GLY A 364 -8.08 15.62 -18.41
N ALA A 365 -9.05 14.74 -18.69
CA ALA A 365 -9.90 14.86 -19.88
C ALA A 365 -10.90 16.03 -19.81
N ALA A 366 -11.24 16.49 -18.59
CA ALA A 366 -12.11 17.65 -18.38
C ALA A 366 -11.38 19.00 -18.52
N HIS A 367 -10.04 19.02 -18.53
CA HIS A 367 -9.25 20.26 -18.51
C HIS A 367 -8.70 20.70 -19.88
N ASN A 368 -8.88 19.90 -20.94
CA ASN A 368 -8.29 20.19 -22.25
C ASN A 368 -9.30 20.48 -23.37
N LYS A 369 -10.53 20.91 -23.03
CA LYS A 369 -11.46 21.47 -24.01
C LYS A 369 -11.50 22.99 -23.89
N ASN A 370 -10.80 23.63 -24.81
CA ASN A 370 -10.86 25.06 -25.04
C ASN A 370 -12.33 25.45 -25.37
N PRO A 371 -13.00 26.35 -24.62
CA PRO A 371 -14.44 26.60 -24.78
C PRO A 371 -14.88 27.24 -26.10
N ASN A 372 -13.94 27.65 -26.97
CA ASN A 372 -14.22 28.47 -28.15
C ASN A 372 -13.95 27.79 -29.51
N GLN A 373 -13.93 26.46 -29.59
CA GLN A 373 -13.72 25.76 -30.85
C GLN A 373 -14.77 24.69 -31.20
N ALA A 374 -15.92 24.71 -30.54
CA ALA A 374 -17.05 23.82 -30.84
C ALA A 374 -18.16 24.53 -31.63
N VAL A 375 -17.79 25.21 -32.71
CA VAL A 375 -18.73 25.59 -33.77
C VAL A 375 -17.99 25.43 -35.09
N LEU A 376 -18.56 24.62 -35.98
CA LEU A 376 -18.11 24.24 -37.33
C LEU A 376 -17.33 22.92 -37.43
N GLU A 377 -17.86 22.07 -38.32
CA GLU A 377 -17.25 20.88 -38.93
C GLU A 377 -17.27 19.55 -38.16
N LYS A 378 -18.39 18.82 -38.27
CA LYS A 378 -18.57 17.77 -39.31
C LYS A 378 -19.91 17.07 -39.13
N GLY A 379 -20.80 17.30 -40.11
CA GLY A 379 -21.95 16.43 -40.37
C GLY A 379 -21.54 15.16 -41.11
N GLU A 380 -22.54 14.34 -41.38
CA GLU A 380 -22.55 13.00 -42.00
C GLU A 380 -22.34 11.85 -41.00
N SER A 381 -23.38 11.18 -40.49
CA SER A 381 -24.41 10.33 -41.15
C SER A 381 -24.03 8.84 -41.13
N THR A 382 -24.56 8.11 -40.13
CA THR A 382 -25.16 6.75 -40.21
C THR A 382 -25.56 6.35 -38.78
N ARG A 383 -26.80 6.57 -38.33
CA ARG A 383 -28.00 5.69 -38.35
C ARG A 383 -27.80 4.29 -37.75
N TYR A 384 -28.81 3.91 -36.94
CA TYR A 384 -29.07 2.67 -36.15
C TYR A 384 -28.62 2.77 -34.68
N GLY A 385 -29.47 2.71 -33.66
CA GLY A 385 -30.92 2.58 -33.54
C GLY A 385 -31.23 2.43 -32.04
N ARG A 386 -32.17 3.23 -31.51
CA ARG A 386 -32.60 3.29 -30.11
C ARG A 386 -33.30 2.01 -29.69
N TRP A 387 -33.09 1.53 -28.46
CA TRP A 387 -34.14 0.98 -27.60
C TRP A 387 -33.77 1.19 -26.12
N TRP A 388 -34.54 2.04 -25.45
CA TRP A 388 -34.72 2.04 -23.98
C TRP A 388 -36.07 1.40 -23.71
N LEU A 389 -36.13 0.53 -22.70
CA LEU A 389 -37.19 0.48 -21.69
C LEU A 389 -36.57 -0.06 -20.40
#